data_AF-A0A9J7HPR4-F1
#
_entry.id   AF-A0A9J7HPR4-F1
#
_cell.length_a   1.000
_cell.length_b   1.000
_cell.length_c   1.000
_cell.angle_alpha   90.00
_cell.angle_beta   90.00
_cell.angle_gamma   90.00
#
_symmetry.space_group_name_H-M   'P 1'
#
loop_
_entity.id
_entity.type
_entity.pdbx_description
1 polymer ?
#
loop_
_entity_poly.entity_id
_entity_poly.type
_entity_poly.pdbx_seq_one_letter_code
_entity_poly.pdbx_strand_id
1 'polypeptide(L)'
;MLDDAGNLTTDKLRKIYENVGPLQLARRSFLGLRQVSTPRQYFGTMLEFVGRTSDISEEDIHRSVAIDVDYVGTMDFDMAPADMEFLMRQGAAATVAFLEEKKQLKDKQKKDGMEM
;
A
#
# COMPACT_ATOMS: atom_id res chain seq x y z
N MET A 1 -16.74 -15.83 10.54
CA MET A 1 -17.62 -14.63 10.43
C MET A 1 -18.91 -14.77 11.24
N LEU A 2 -19.31 -16.00 11.59
CA LEU A 2 -20.49 -16.34 12.37
C LEU A 2 -20.05 -17.15 13.62
N ASP A 3 -20.92 -17.31 14.62
CA ASP A 3 -20.75 -18.37 15.62
C ASP A 3 -20.94 -19.76 15.01
N ASP A 4 -20.74 -20.80 15.82
CA ASP A 4 -20.89 -22.20 15.38
C ASP A 4 -22.32 -22.53 14.89
N ALA A 5 -23.29 -21.67 15.21
CA ALA A 5 -24.68 -21.75 14.75
C ALA A 5 -24.98 -20.87 13.53
N GLY A 6 -23.99 -20.18 12.96
CA GLY A 6 -24.20 -19.34 11.79
C GLY A 6 -24.79 -17.96 12.11
N ASN A 7 -24.77 -17.51 13.36
CA ASN A 7 -25.30 -16.19 13.75
C ASN A 7 -24.19 -15.14 13.89
N LEU A 8 -24.53 -13.89 13.60
CA LEU A 8 -23.65 -12.76 13.89
C LEU A 8 -23.64 -12.48 15.40
N THR A 9 -22.47 -12.55 16.03
CA THR A 9 -22.33 -12.26 17.46
C THR A 9 -22.18 -10.76 17.72
N THR A 10 -22.85 -10.28 18.78
CA THR A 10 -22.94 -8.86 19.17
C THR A 10 -21.56 -8.21 19.40
N ASP A 11 -20.61 -8.97 19.93
CA ASP A 11 -19.24 -8.51 20.17
C ASP A 11 -18.46 -8.22 18.88
N LYS A 12 -18.72 -8.98 17.82
CA LYS A 12 -18.07 -8.77 16.52
C LYS A 12 -18.73 -7.64 15.74
N LEU A 13 -20.05 -7.44 15.88
CA LEU A 13 -20.76 -6.23 15.41
C LEU A 13 -20.20 -4.96 16.04
N ARG A 14 -19.95 -4.99 17.35
CA ARG A 14 -19.32 -3.89 18.08
C ARG A 14 -17.92 -3.56 17.53
N LYS A 15 -17.08 -4.58 17.27
CA LYS A 15 -15.75 -4.37 16.65
C LYS A 15 -15.83 -3.78 15.23
N ILE A 16 -16.85 -4.13 14.45
CA ILE A 16 -17.09 -3.49 13.14
C ILE A 16 -17.47 -2.02 13.35
N TYR A 17 -18.36 -1.71 14.29
CA TYR A 17 -18.73 -0.33 14.60
C TYR A 17 -17.55 0.51 15.11
N GLU A 18 -16.72 -0.05 15.99
CA GLU A 18 -15.56 0.63 16.58
C GLU A 18 -14.46 0.94 15.56
N ASN A 19 -14.27 0.10 14.53
CA ASN A 19 -13.21 0.29 13.54
C ASN A 19 -13.72 0.88 12.21
N VAL A 20 -14.86 0.40 11.72
CA VAL A 20 -15.44 0.82 10.43
C VAL A 20 -16.29 2.07 10.59
N GLY A 21 -16.90 2.30 11.76
CA GLY A 21 -17.68 3.51 12.04
C GLY A 21 -16.87 4.80 11.91
N PRO A 22 -15.73 4.94 12.62
CA PRO A 22 -14.84 6.09 12.47
C PRO A 22 -14.30 6.25 11.05
N LEU A 23 -13.98 5.14 10.38
CA LEU A 23 -13.54 5.15 8.98
C LEU A 23 -14.62 5.70 8.04
N GLN A 24 -15.88 5.29 8.20
CA GLN A 24 -17.00 5.80 7.40
C GLN A 24 -17.30 7.27 7.70
N LEU A 25 -17.16 7.71 8.94
CA LEU A 25 -17.30 9.11 9.33
C LEU A 25 -16.20 9.98 8.69
N ALA A 26 -14.93 9.57 8.82
CA ALA A 26 -13.81 10.24 8.17
C ALA A 26 -13.99 10.28 6.65
N ARG A 27 -14.33 9.14 6.04
CA ARG A 27 -14.65 9.04 4.61
C ARG A 27 -15.73 10.02 4.20
N ARG A 28 -16.82 10.14 4.96
CA ARG A 28 -17.93 11.04 4.66
C ARG A 28 -17.53 12.51 4.75
N SER A 29 -16.67 12.86 5.71
CA SER A 29 -16.14 14.22 5.88
C SER A 29 -15.19 14.64 4.75
N PHE A 30 -14.39 13.71 4.21
CA PHE A 30 -13.39 14.01 3.18
C PHE A 30 -13.87 13.79 1.73
N LEU A 31 -14.73 12.81 1.46
CA LEU A 31 -15.18 12.44 0.11
C LEU A 31 -16.63 12.84 -0.21
N GLY A 32 -17.39 13.32 0.77
CA GLY A 32 -18.82 13.60 0.62
C GLY A 32 -19.68 12.34 0.43
N LEU A 33 -20.95 12.52 0.08
CA LEU A 33 -21.90 11.43 -0.21
C LEU A 33 -21.69 10.88 -1.63
N ARG A 34 -20.55 10.23 -1.91
CA ARG A 34 -20.47 9.37 -3.11
C ARG A 34 -21.31 8.12 -2.86
N GLN A 35 -22.46 8.04 -3.54
CA GLN A 35 -23.33 6.87 -3.49
C GLN A 35 -22.58 5.68 -4.10
N VAL A 36 -22.35 4.66 -3.28
CA VAL A 36 -21.73 3.40 -3.68
C VAL A 36 -22.81 2.35 -3.71
N SER A 37 -23.20 1.91 -4.91
CA SER A 37 -24.29 0.96 -5.10
C SER A 37 -23.81 -0.47 -5.29
N THR A 38 -22.50 -0.68 -5.45
CA THR A 38 -21.91 -2.02 -5.63
C THR A 38 -20.65 -2.21 -4.78
N PRO A 39 -20.34 -3.46 -4.37
CA PRO A 39 -19.10 -3.77 -3.65
C PRO A 39 -17.85 -3.31 -4.40
N ARG A 40 -17.82 -3.43 -5.72
CA ARG A 40 -16.68 -2.99 -6.56
C ARG A 40 -16.42 -1.48 -6.44
N GLN A 41 -17.48 -0.66 -6.48
CA GLN A 41 -17.36 0.78 -6.29
C GLN A 41 -16.92 1.14 -4.86
N TYR A 42 -17.36 0.35 -3.87
CA TYR A 42 -16.95 0.52 -2.48
C TYR A 42 -15.44 0.34 -2.31
N PHE A 43 -14.91 -0.77 -2.82
CA PHE A 43 -13.47 -1.03 -2.77
C PHE A 43 -12.66 -0.04 -3.59
N GLY A 44 -13.14 0.36 -4.77
CA GLY A 44 -12.49 1.39 -5.58
C GLY A 44 -12.38 2.74 -4.84
N THR A 45 -13.44 3.15 -4.15
CA THR A 45 -13.43 4.40 -3.36
C THR A 45 -12.51 4.30 -2.14
N MET A 46 -12.40 3.12 -1.53
CA MET A 46 -11.51 2.88 -0.40
C MET A 46 -10.03 2.92 -0.82
N LEU A 47 -9.68 2.29 -1.95
CA LEU A 47 -8.33 2.36 -2.51
C LEU A 47 -7.96 3.79 -2.93
N GLU A 48 -8.90 4.52 -3.53
CA GLU A 48 -8.71 5.94 -3.85
C GLU A 48 -8.48 6.79 -2.58
N PHE A 49 -9.17 6.48 -1.47
CA PHE A 49 -8.99 7.15 -0.20
C PHE A 49 -7.62 6.88 0.43
N VAL A 50 -7.20 5.61 0.48
CA VAL A 50 -5.88 5.21 1.02
C VAL A 50 -4.74 5.78 0.15
N GLY A 51 -4.91 5.80 -1.16
CA GLY A 51 -3.93 6.38 -2.09
C GLY A 51 -3.83 7.91 -2.06
N ARG A 52 -4.87 8.62 -1.58
CA ARG A 52 -4.87 10.09 -1.49
C ARG A 52 -4.24 10.64 -0.20
N THR A 53 -4.04 9.82 0.82
CA THR A 53 -3.54 10.27 2.13
C THR A 53 -2.01 10.29 2.27
N SER A 54 -1.26 9.88 1.24
CA SER A 54 0.19 10.05 1.21
C SER A 54 0.53 11.24 0.32
N ASP A 55 0.78 12.40 0.92
CA ASP A 55 1.48 13.50 0.24
C ASP A 55 2.90 13.03 -0.07
N ILE A 56 3.07 12.33 -1.19
CA ILE A 56 4.38 11.94 -1.71
C ILE A 56 5.07 13.23 -2.18
N SER A 57 6.12 13.63 -1.47
CA SER A 57 6.95 14.77 -1.86
C SER A 57 7.95 14.37 -2.96
N GLU A 58 8.54 15.35 -3.66
CA GLU A 58 9.61 15.04 -4.63
C GLU A 58 10.84 14.39 -3.96
N GLU A 59 11.12 14.72 -2.70
CA GLU A 59 12.19 14.08 -1.93
C GLU A 59 11.90 12.58 -1.73
N ASP A 60 10.63 12.20 -1.57
CA ASP A 60 10.21 10.80 -1.46
C ASP A 60 10.51 9.99 -2.73
N ILE A 61 10.42 10.62 -3.91
CA ILE A 61 10.70 9.96 -5.19
C ILE A 61 12.16 9.53 -5.25
N HIS A 62 13.10 10.38 -4.83
CA HIS A 62 14.53 10.10 -4.93
C HIS A 62 15.08 9.10 -3.90
N ARG A 63 14.28 8.78 -2.89
CA ARG A 63 14.58 7.80 -1.83
C ARG A 63 13.73 6.52 -1.91
N SER A 64 12.89 6.41 -2.94
CA SER A 64 12.00 5.26 -3.12
C SER A 64 12.51 4.33 -4.22
N VAL A 65 12.22 3.04 -4.04
CA VAL A 65 12.46 1.99 -5.04
C VAL A 65 11.11 1.46 -5.47
N ALA A 66 10.81 1.58 -6.77
CA ALA A 66 9.63 0.96 -7.35
C ALA A 66 9.93 -0.54 -7.58
N ILE A 67 9.00 -1.40 -7.17
CA ILE A 67 9.07 -2.84 -7.39
C ILE A 67 7.98 -3.20 -8.39
N ASP A 68 8.36 -3.86 -9.47
CA ASP A 68 7.40 -4.41 -10.41
C ASP A 68 6.80 -5.69 -9.81
N VAL A 69 5.48 -5.67 -9.62
CA VAL A 69 4.71 -6.76 -9.04
C VAL A 69 3.95 -7.57 -10.08
N ASP A 70 4.08 -7.21 -11.37
CA ASP A 70 3.45 -7.85 -12.52
C ASP A 70 1.95 -8.16 -12.30
N TYR A 71 1.61 -9.44 -12.14
CA TYR A 71 0.24 -9.92 -11.99
C TYR A 71 -0.28 -9.88 -10.55
N VAL A 72 0.56 -9.59 -9.55
CA VAL A 72 0.13 -9.56 -8.15
C VAL A 72 -0.67 -8.30 -7.86
N GLY A 73 -1.94 -8.50 -7.54
CA GLY A 73 -2.88 -7.44 -7.24
C GLY A 73 -2.83 -6.97 -5.79
N THR A 74 -3.39 -5.79 -5.53
CA THR A 74 -3.51 -5.20 -4.18
C THR A 74 -4.40 -5.99 -3.22
N MET A 75 -5.21 -6.93 -3.72
CA MET A 75 -6.19 -7.70 -2.96
C MET A 75 -5.89 -9.21 -3.00
N ASP A 76 -4.63 -9.58 -3.19
CA ASP A 76 -4.20 -10.98 -3.17
C ASP A 76 -3.87 -11.43 -1.73
N PHE A 77 -4.92 -11.83 -1.00
CA PHE A 77 -4.82 -12.21 0.42
C PHE A 77 -4.46 -13.69 0.64
N ASP A 78 -4.50 -14.50 -0.42
CA ASP A 78 -4.17 -15.93 -0.38
C ASP A 78 -3.07 -16.24 -1.40
N MET A 79 -1.99 -15.47 -1.28
CA MET A 79 -0.88 -15.48 -2.23
C MET A 79 -0.16 -16.83 -2.19
N ALA A 80 0.14 -17.41 -3.35
CA ALA A 80 0.88 -18.66 -3.39
C ALA A 80 2.33 -18.45 -2.93
N PRO A 81 2.99 -19.45 -2.33
CA PRO A 81 4.40 -19.33 -1.91
C PRO A 81 5.34 -18.91 -3.04
N ALA A 82 5.06 -19.32 -4.29
CA ALA A 82 5.84 -18.94 -5.46
C ALA A 82 5.73 -17.44 -5.79
N ASP A 83 4.54 -16.87 -5.62
CA ASP A 83 4.28 -15.45 -5.89
C ASP A 83 4.94 -14.58 -4.81
N MET A 84 4.91 -15.05 -3.55
CA MET A 84 5.68 -14.42 -2.46
C MET A 84 7.17 -14.42 -2.77
N GLU A 85 7.73 -15.57 -3.20
CA GLU A 85 9.15 -15.67 -3.55
C GLU A 85 9.51 -14.77 -4.74
N PHE A 86 8.64 -14.70 -5.75
CA PHE A 86 8.79 -13.78 -6.88
C PHE A 86 8.90 -12.32 -6.40
N LEU A 87 7.97 -11.85 -5.56
CA LEU A 87 8.00 -10.48 -5.02
C LEU A 87 9.25 -10.21 -4.20
N MET A 88 9.68 -11.16 -3.36
CA MET A 88 10.90 -11.02 -2.56
C MET A 88 12.13 -10.87 -3.45
N ARG A 89 12.22 -11.66 -4.53
CA ARG A 89 13.32 -11.56 -5.50
C ARG A 89 13.31 -10.24 -6.26
N GLN A 90 12.14 -9.78 -6.71
CA GLN A 90 12.00 -8.48 -7.37
C GLN A 90 12.43 -7.33 -6.45
N GLY A 91 11.95 -7.34 -5.20
CA GLY A 91 12.32 -6.34 -4.20
C GLY A 91 13.82 -6.32 -3.88
N ALA A 92 14.43 -7.50 -3.72
CA ALA A 92 15.86 -7.62 -3.51
C ALA A 92 16.66 -7.08 -4.70
N ALA A 93 16.31 -7.48 -5.93
CA ALA A 93 16.99 -7.02 -7.14
C ALA A 93 16.89 -5.50 -7.33
N ALA A 94 15.69 -4.94 -7.18
CA ALA A 94 15.46 -3.50 -7.31
C ALA A 94 16.25 -2.69 -6.26
N THR A 95 16.30 -3.19 -5.02
CA THR A 95 17.05 -2.55 -3.93
C THR A 95 18.56 -2.59 -4.18
N VAL A 96 19.09 -3.73 -4.64
CA VAL A 96 20.53 -3.85 -4.97
C VAL A 96 20.90 -2.89 -6.09
N ALA A 97 20.13 -2.85 -7.18
CA ALA A 97 20.37 -1.94 -8.29
C ALA A 97 20.37 -0.46 -7.85
N PHE A 98 19.40 -0.07 -7.01
CA PHE A 98 19.34 1.29 -6.47
C PHE A 98 20.57 1.63 -5.61
N LEU A 99 21.00 0.73 -4.74
CA LEU A 99 22.18 0.95 -3.89
C LEU A 99 23.47 1.03 -4.71
N GLU A 100 23.61 0.22 -5.76
CA GLU A 100 24.74 0.27 -6.68
C GLU A 100 24.81 1.60 -7.42
N GLU A 101 23.67 2.09 -7.93
CA GLU A 101 23.58 3.40 -8.58
C GLU A 101 23.99 4.53 -7.62
N LYS A 102 23.44 4.53 -6.39
CA LYS A 102 23.80 5.52 -5.36
C LYS A 102 25.29 5.47 -5.01
N LYS A 103 25.88 4.27 -4.96
CA LYS A 103 27.32 4.10 -4.75
C LYS A 103 28.13 4.70 -5.89
N GLN A 104 27.76 4.41 -7.14
CA GLN A 104 28.45 4.98 -8.31
C GLN A 104 28.37 6.51 -8.35
N LEU A 105 27.23 7.10 -7.99
CA LEU A 105 27.07 8.55 -7.88
C LEU A 105 28.00 9.13 -6.81
N LYS A 106 28.07 8.51 -5.63
CA LYS A 106 29.00 8.91 -4.57
C LYS A 106 30.46 8.80 -5.00
N ASP A 107 30.81 7.73 -5.71
CA ASP A 107 32.19 7.51 -6.18
C ASP A 107 32.57 8.52 -7.27
N LYS A 108 31.62 8.93 -8.14
CA LYS A 108 31.82 10.04 -9.08
C LYS A 108 32.00 11.38 -8.37
N GLN A 109 31.13 11.72 -7.42
CA GLN A 109 31.25 12.95 -6.63
C GLN A 109 32.59 13.06 -5.88
N LYS A 110 33.12 11.94 -5.37
CA LYS A 110 34.45 11.90 -4.76
C LYS A 110 35.59 12.08 -5.76
N LYS A 111 35.45 11.56 -6.98
CA LYS A 111 36.46 11.68 -8.04
C LYS A 111 36.48 13.06 -8.69
N ASP A 112 35.32 13.71 -8.79
CA ASP A 112 35.16 15.01 -9.44
C ASP A 112 35.52 16.21 -8.53
N GLY A 113 35.95 15.94 -7.29
CA GLY A 113 36.69 16.92 -6.48
C GLY A 113 35.86 18.12 -6.00
N MET A 114 34.84 17.86 -5.18
CA MET A 114 34.21 18.91 -4.38
C MET A 114 34.04 18.41 -2.94
N GLU A 115 35.16 18.39 -2.20
CA GLU A 115 35.09 18.72 -0.79
C GLU A 115 34.75 20.21 -0.69
N MET A 116 33.54 20.51 -0.22
CA MET A 116 33.27 21.70 0.58
C MET A 116 32.65 21.25 1.89
#